data_AF-A0A9Q3EC70-F1
#
_entry.id   AF-A0A9Q3EC70-F1
#
_cell.length_a   1.000
_cell.length_b   1.000
_cell.length_c   1.000
_cell.angle_alpha   90.00
_cell.angle_beta   90.00
_cell.angle_gamma   90.00
#
_symmetry.space_group_name_H-M   'P 1'
#
loop_
_entity.id
_entity.type
_entity.pdbx_description
1 polymer ?
#
loop_
_entity_poly.entity_id
_entity_poly.type
_entity_poly.pdbx_seq_one_letter_code
_entity_poly.pdbx_strand_id
1 'polypeptide(L)'
;MASQIINKWANDAWRFKVETAFESAKFNSDKEKALPWFFQQKDRLTALYPDISEFMTHRKILRQCGGDLEHAVKSRTTEKSSAEDIINILEEVTTRTRKGESQKKGLINLGKILWTKFQKKNLII
;
A
#
# COMPACT_ATOMS: atom_id res chain seq x y z
N MET A 1 29.40 -8.06 -0.44
CA MET A 1 30.22 -6.85 -0.23
C MET A 1 29.48 -5.70 0.47
N ALA A 2 28.18 -5.49 0.25
CA ALA A 2 27.43 -4.39 0.88
C ALA A 2 27.27 -4.50 2.42
N SER A 3 27.29 -5.70 2.99
CA SER A 3 27.05 -5.93 4.43
C SER A 3 28.11 -5.33 5.36
N GLN A 4 29.37 -5.19 4.91
CA GLN A 4 30.46 -4.70 5.75
C GLN A 4 30.49 -3.17 5.89
N ILE A 5 30.00 -2.43 4.89
CA ILE A 5 29.99 -0.95 4.91
C ILE A 5 28.91 -0.46 5.87
N ILE A 6 27.72 -1.05 5.83
CA ILE A 6 26.62 -0.68 6.72
C ILE A 6 27.04 -0.93 8.17
N ASN A 7 27.57 -2.11 8.51
CA ASN A 7 27.98 -2.37 9.90
C ASN A 7 29.15 -1.51 10.40
N LYS A 8 30.01 -0.96 9.52
CA LYS A 8 31.15 -0.14 9.93
C LYS A 8 30.80 1.34 10.14
N TRP A 9 29.70 1.82 9.54
CA TRP A 9 29.32 3.24 9.55
C TRP A 9 27.89 3.52 10.05
N ALA A 10 27.03 2.50 10.12
CA ALA A 10 25.72 2.59 10.74
C ALA A 10 25.86 2.56 12.26
N ASN A 11 25.85 3.74 12.88
CA ASN A 11 25.67 3.85 14.32
C ASN A 11 24.21 3.59 14.72
N ASP A 12 23.98 3.36 16.02
CA ASP A 12 22.65 3.04 16.55
C ASP A 12 21.59 4.10 16.21
N ALA A 13 21.97 5.38 16.14
CA ALA A 13 21.07 6.45 15.76
C ALA A 13 20.60 6.34 14.30
N TRP A 14 21.44 5.87 13.38
CA TRP A 14 21.02 5.59 12.00
C TRP A 14 20.07 4.39 11.95
N ARG A 15 20.37 3.30 12.69
CA ARG A 15 19.51 2.10 12.73
C ARG A 15 18.12 2.46 13.23
N PHE A 16 18.06 3.20 14.34
CA PHE A 16 16.81 3.70 14.92
C PHE A 16 16.00 4.56 13.93
N LYS A 17 16.66 5.45 13.18
CA LYS A 17 16.01 6.28 12.16
C LYS A 17 15.40 5.44 11.04
N VAL A 18 16.13 4.45 10.51
CA VAL A 18 15.64 3.60 9.42
C VAL A 18 14.51 2.70 9.90
N GLU A 19 14.61 2.15 11.10
CA GLU A 19 13.56 1.33 11.73
C GLU A 19 12.28 2.15 11.94
N THR A 20 12.40 3.33 12.55
CA THR A 20 11.26 4.26 12.73
C THR A 20 10.63 4.62 11.38
N ALA A 21 11.45 4.91 10.36
CA ALA A 21 10.94 5.26 9.03
C ALA A 21 10.20 4.09 8.35
N PHE A 22 10.63 2.85 8.57
CA PHE A 22 9.92 1.67 8.10
C PHE A 22 8.62 1.44 8.87
N GLU A 23 8.63 1.56 10.20
CA GLU A 23 7.47 1.35 11.05
C GLU A 23 6.36 2.38 10.81
N SER A 24 6.73 3.64 10.56
CA SER A 24 5.78 4.72 10.27
C SER A 24 5.27 4.72 8.83
N ALA A 25 5.92 4.01 7.91
CA ALA A 25 5.57 4.02 6.49
C ALA A 25 4.38 3.09 6.21
N LYS A 26 3.16 3.58 6.48
CA LYS A 26 1.93 2.91 6.07
C LYS A 26 1.63 3.20 4.62
N PHE A 27 1.32 2.14 3.86
CA PHE A 27 1.00 2.30 2.44
C PHE A 27 -0.33 3.03 2.26
N ASN A 28 -0.33 4.06 1.41
CA ASN A 28 -1.55 4.79 1.06
C ASN A 28 -1.73 4.81 -0.47
N SER A 29 -2.75 4.10 -0.96
CA SER A 29 -3.03 3.99 -2.40
C SER A 29 -3.44 5.28 -3.10
N ASP A 30 -3.86 6.31 -2.36
CA ASP A 30 -4.21 7.62 -2.94
C ASP A 30 -2.97 8.50 -3.14
N LYS A 31 -1.93 8.28 -2.35
CA LYS A 31 -0.72 9.12 -2.31
C LYS A 31 0.49 8.46 -2.96
N GLU A 32 0.56 7.14 -2.90
CA GLU A 32 1.75 6.37 -3.25
C GLU A 32 1.46 5.38 -4.37
N LYS A 33 2.47 5.12 -5.19
CA LYS A 33 2.45 4.02 -6.17
C LYS A 33 3.08 2.78 -5.53
N ALA A 34 2.48 1.61 -5.78
CA ALA A 34 2.89 0.35 -5.18
C ALA A 34 4.37 0.02 -5.44
N LEU A 35 4.82 0.10 -6.70
CA LEU A 35 6.19 -0.25 -7.09
C LEU A 35 7.28 0.54 -6.34
N PRO A 36 7.34 1.89 -6.42
CA PRO A 36 8.41 2.64 -5.76
C PRO A 36 8.33 2.54 -4.24
N TRP A 37 7.12 2.47 -3.67
CA TRP A 37 6.95 2.32 -2.24
C TRP A 37 7.46 0.97 -1.74
N PHE A 38 7.14 -0.12 -2.45
CA PHE A 38 7.55 -1.47 -2.09
C PHE A 38 9.08 -1.61 -2.10
N PHE A 39 9.75 -1.14 -3.15
CA PHE A 39 11.20 -1.18 -3.22
C PHE A 39 11.86 -0.33 -2.14
N GLN A 40 11.32 0.85 -1.83
CA GLN A 40 11.83 1.65 -0.72
C GLN A 40 11.75 0.90 0.62
N GLN A 41 10.68 0.15 0.87
CA GLN A 41 10.57 -0.66 2.08
C GLN A 41 11.52 -1.87 2.06
N LYS A 42 11.69 -2.51 0.90
CA LYS A 42 12.65 -3.60 0.70
C LYS A 42 14.08 -3.15 0.97
N ASP A 43 14.47 -1.96 0.50
CA ASP A 43 15.80 -1.39 0.72
C ASP A 43 16.05 -1.11 2.20
N ARG A 44 15.08 -0.53 2.92
CA ARG A 44 15.16 -0.29 4.37
C ARG A 44 15.36 -1.59 5.14
N LEU A 45 14.58 -2.63 4.82
CA LEU A 45 14.69 -3.93 5.50
C LEU A 45 16.00 -4.63 5.18
N THR A 46 16.47 -4.59 3.94
CA THR A 46 17.75 -5.18 3.53
C THR A 46 18.93 -4.45 4.19
N ALA A 47 18.80 -3.14 4.41
CA ALA A 47 19.80 -2.35 5.10
C ALA A 47 19.85 -2.65 6.61
N LEU A 48 18.69 -2.90 7.25
CA LEU A 48 18.60 -3.24 8.67
C LEU A 48 18.99 -4.70 8.95
N TYR A 49 18.56 -5.61 8.09
CA TYR A 49 18.69 -7.06 8.24
C TYR A 49 19.22 -7.68 6.94
N PRO A 50 20.53 -7.67 6.69
CA PRO A 50 21.10 -8.16 5.43
C PRO A 50 20.79 -9.63 5.12
N ASP A 51 20.58 -10.45 6.16
CA ASP A 51 20.34 -11.89 6.05
C ASP A 51 18.86 -12.26 6.12
N ILE A 52 17.96 -11.29 6.01
CA ILE A 52 16.51 -11.54 5.99
C ILE A 52 16.12 -12.31 4.73
N SER A 53 15.28 -13.34 4.88
CA SER A 53 14.75 -14.04 3.72
C SER A 53 13.80 -13.16 2.91
N GLU A 54 13.71 -13.41 1.61
CA GLU A 54 12.81 -12.69 0.71
C GLU A 54 11.36 -12.82 1.17
N PHE A 55 10.94 -14.02 1.55
CA PHE A 55 9.63 -14.27 2.14
C PHE A 55 9.35 -13.41 3.38
N MET A 56 10.30 -13.34 4.32
CA MET A 56 10.12 -12.55 5.55
C MET A 56 10.11 -11.05 5.26
N THR A 57 10.88 -10.61 4.26
CA THR A 57 10.86 -9.24 3.76
C THR A 57 9.48 -8.89 3.23
N HIS A 58 8.95 -9.71 2.31
CA HIS A 58 7.61 -9.55 1.74
C HIS A 58 6.55 -9.51 2.84
N ARG A 59 6.61 -10.44 3.80
CA ARG A 59 5.66 -10.49 4.93
C ARG A 59 5.71 -9.23 5.80
N LYS A 60 6.91 -8.69 6.08
CA LYS A 60 7.06 -7.44 6.84
C LYS A 60 6.51 -6.24 6.07
N ILE A 61 6.78 -6.13 4.77
CA ILE A 61 6.25 -5.04 3.93
C ILE A 61 4.72 -5.09 3.87
N LEU A 62 4.13 -6.27 3.68
CA LEU A 62 2.67 -6.41 3.61
C LEU A 62 1.95 -6.02 4.91
N ARG A 63 2.59 -6.17 6.08
CA ARG A 63 2.05 -5.66 7.36
C ARG A 63 1.94 -4.13 7.39
N GLN A 64 2.69 -3.42 6.56
CA GLN A 64 2.59 -1.97 6.43
C GLN A 64 1.43 -1.51 5.53
N CYS A 65 0.81 -2.42 4.78
CA CYS A 65 -0.46 -2.13 4.10
C CYS A 65 -1.61 -2.04 5.10
N GLY A 66 -1.64 -2.95 6.09
CA GLY A 66 -2.63 -3.01 7.15
C GLY A 66 -4.05 -3.37 6.68
N GLY A 67 -4.89 -3.76 7.65
CA GLY A 67 -6.32 -3.97 7.48
C GLY A 67 -6.71 -4.88 6.32
N ASP A 68 -7.75 -4.48 5.59
CA ASP A 68 -8.30 -5.25 4.48
C ASP A 68 -7.33 -5.36 3.30
N LEU A 69 -6.46 -4.36 3.10
CA LEU A 69 -5.51 -4.36 2.00
C LEU A 69 -4.42 -5.42 2.21
N GLU A 70 -3.89 -5.52 3.42
CA GLU A 70 -2.97 -6.60 3.79
C GLU A 70 -3.60 -7.97 3.54
N HIS A 71 -4.84 -8.19 4.00
CA HIS A 71 -5.54 -9.45 3.82
C HIS A 71 -5.84 -9.76 2.34
N ALA A 72 -6.28 -8.76 1.57
CA ALA A 72 -6.59 -8.89 0.16
C ALA A 72 -5.36 -9.24 -0.69
N VAL A 73 -4.18 -8.70 -0.35
CA VAL A 73 -2.94 -9.05 -1.05
C VAL A 73 -2.46 -10.43 -0.61
N LYS A 74 -2.41 -10.70 0.71
CA LYS A 74 -1.92 -11.98 1.25
C LYS A 74 -2.72 -13.19 0.74
N SER A 75 -4.04 -13.06 0.63
CA SER A 75 -4.90 -14.15 0.13
C SER A 75 -4.65 -14.52 -1.33
N ARG A 76 -3.90 -13.69 -2.07
CA ARG A 76 -3.54 -13.90 -3.49
C ARG A 76 -2.05 -14.19 -3.70
N THR A 77 -1.25 -14.17 -2.64
CA THR A 77 0.20 -14.42 -2.68
C THR A 77 0.54 -15.73 -1.99
N THR A 78 1.62 -16.37 -2.43
CA THR A 78 2.18 -17.57 -1.79
C THR A 78 3.56 -17.26 -1.23
N GLU A 79 4.15 -18.19 -0.48
CA GLU A 79 5.51 -18.03 0.04
C GLU A 79 6.57 -17.89 -1.07
N LYS A 80 6.26 -18.38 -2.27
CA LYS A 80 7.13 -18.33 -3.45
C LYS A 80 6.87 -17.11 -4.35
N SER A 81 5.92 -16.25 -4.00
CA SER A 81 5.60 -15.07 -4.79
C SER A 81 6.78 -14.11 -4.83
N SER A 82 7.13 -13.67 -6.04
CA SER A 82 8.18 -12.70 -6.27
C SER A 82 7.74 -11.29 -5.82
N ALA A 83 8.70 -10.38 -5.71
CA ALA A 83 8.39 -8.97 -5.47
C ALA A 83 7.46 -8.39 -6.55
N GLU A 84 7.68 -8.80 -7.81
CA GLU A 84 6.87 -8.36 -8.95
C GLU A 84 5.42 -8.87 -8.84
N ASP A 85 5.22 -10.13 -8.48
CA ASP A 85 3.88 -10.69 -8.25
C ASP A 85 3.13 -9.90 -7.17
N ILE A 86 3.81 -9.60 -6.06
CA ILE A 86 3.21 -8.86 -4.94
C ILE A 86 2.85 -7.44 -5.37
N ILE A 87 3.73 -6.76 -6.10
CA ILE A 87 3.49 -5.41 -6.61
C ILE A 87 2.30 -5.42 -7.56
N ASN A 88 2.26 -6.35 -8.51
CA ASN A 88 1.16 -6.46 -9.49
C ASN A 88 -0.19 -6.69 -8.77
N ILE A 89 -0.24 -7.57 -7.78
CA ILE A 89 -1.44 -7.80 -6.98
C ILE A 89 -1.82 -6.55 -6.17
N LEU A 90 -0.83 -5.87 -5.57
CA LEU A 90 -1.08 -4.65 -4.80
C LEU A 90 -1.67 -3.54 -5.69
N GLU A 91 -1.16 -3.38 -6.92
CA GLU A 91 -1.71 -2.44 -7.91
C GLU A 91 -3.11 -2.84 -8.38
N GLU A 92 -3.34 -4.13 -8.62
CA GLU A 92 -4.65 -4.66 -9.03
C GLU A 92 -5.71 -4.39 -7.96
N VAL A 93 -5.40 -4.70 -6.69
CA VAL A 93 -6.33 -4.53 -5.56
C VAL A 93 -6.65 -3.06 -5.35
N THR A 94 -5.63 -2.20 -5.30
CA THR A 94 -5.83 -0.76 -5.12
C THR A 94 -6.60 -0.12 -6.27
N THR A 95 -6.33 -0.54 -7.51
CA THR A 95 -7.05 -0.05 -8.70
C THR A 95 -8.53 -0.47 -8.68
N ARG A 96 -8.82 -1.72 -8.31
CA ARG A 96 -10.21 -2.21 -8.21
C ARG A 96 -11.00 -1.47 -7.13
N THR A 97 -10.40 -1.25 -5.96
CA THR A 97 -11.04 -0.51 -4.87
C THR A 97 -11.36 0.93 -5.29
N ARG A 98 -10.40 1.63 -5.92
CA ARG A 98 -10.59 3.00 -6.42
C ARG A 98 -11.70 3.11 -7.47
N LYS A 99 -11.81 2.12 -8.37
CA LYS A 99 -12.90 2.05 -9.35
C LYS A 99 -14.26 1.88 -8.67
N GLY A 100 -14.35 1.01 -7.66
CA GLY A 100 -15.58 0.80 -6.89
C GLY A 100 -16.04 2.05 -6.13
N GLU A 101 -15.12 2.83 -5.56
CA GLU A 101 -15.45 4.09 -4.89
C GLU A 101 -15.93 5.19 -5.84
N SER A 102 -15.30 5.28 -7.02
CA SER A 102 -15.68 6.25 -8.04
C SER A 102 -17.11 5.99 -8.55
N GLN A 103 -17.47 4.72 -8.74
CA GLN A 103 -18.84 4.32 -9.11
C GLN A 103 -19.85 4.67 -8.02
N LYS A 104 -19.53 4.42 -6.73
CA LYS A 104 -20.41 4.78 -5.60
C LYS A 104 -20.65 6.30 -5.52
N LYS A 105 -19.60 7.12 -5.66
CA LYS A 105 -19.72 8.59 -5.66
C LYS A 105 -20.57 9.09 -6.83
N GLY A 106 -20.43 8.49 -8.01
CA GLY A 106 -21.25 8.80 -9.19
C GLY A 106 -22.74 8.53 -8.95
N LEU A 107 -23.08 7.38 -8.37
CA LEU A 107 -24.46 7.01 -8.05
C LEU A 107 -25.10 7.94 -7.01
N ILE A 108 -24.36 8.31 -5.96
CA ILE A 108 -24.83 9.26 -4.94
C ILE A 108 -25.10 10.64 -5.56
N ASN A 109 -24.21 11.13 -6.42
CA ASN A 109 -24.39 12.42 -7.10
C ASN A 109 -25.57 12.39 -8.06
N LEU A 110 -25.74 11.31 -8.84
CA LEU A 110 -26.91 11.15 -9.71
C LEU A 110 -28.22 11.13 -8.90
N GLY A 111 -28.25 10.44 -7.76
CA GLY A 111 -29.40 10.44 -6.86
C GLY A 111 -29.77 11.84 -6.36
N LYS A 112 -28.78 12.66 -5.95
CA LYS A 112 -28.99 14.06 -5.56
C LYS A 112 -29.52 14.93 -6.71
N ILE A 113 -28.99 14.74 -7.92
CA ILE A 113 -29.44 15.49 -9.13
C ILE A 113 -30.86 15.10 -9.53
N LEU A 114 -31.19 13.81 -9.47
CA LEU A 114 -32.54 13.32 -9.78
C LEU A 114 -33.56 13.81 -8.73
N TRP A 115 -33.21 13.77 -7.45
CA TRP A 115 -34.05 14.29 -6.37
C TRP A 115 -34.34 15.79 -6.52
N THR A 116 -33.32 16.59 -6.81
CA THR A 116 -33.49 18.04 -7.04
C THR A 116 -34.33 18.35 -8.28
N LYS A 117 -34.18 17.58 -9.37
CA LYS A 117 -35.05 17.70 -10.56
C LYS A 117 -36.50 17.30 -10.25
N PHE A 118 -36.72 16.27 -9.46
CA PHE A 118 -38.05 15.83 -9.02
C PHE A 118 -38.74 16.90 -8.16
N GLN A 119 -38.01 17.51 -7.22
CA GLN A 119 -38.51 18.62 -6.40
C GLN A 119 -38.91 19.83 -7.25
N LYS A 120 -38.07 20.24 -8.22
CA LYS A 120 -38.39 21.37 -9.12
C LYS A 120 -39.59 21.11 -10.03
N LYS A 121 -39.86 19.86 -10.41
CA LYS A 121 -41.05 19.50 -11.20
C LYS A 121 -42.34 19.49 -10.37
N ASN A 122 -42.26 19.19 -9.08
CA ASN A 122 -43.43 19.13 -8.17
C ASN A 122 -43.66 20.44 -7.39
N LEU A 123 -42.80 21.45 -7.54
CA LEU A 123 -42.99 22.79 -6.95
C LEU A 123 -43.75 23.77 -7.86
N ILE A 124 -44.25 23.32 -9.01
CA ILE A 124 -45.11 24.12 -9.89
C ILE A 124 -46.56 23.74 -9.56
N ILE A 125 -47.09 24.32 -8.48
CA ILE A 125 -48.53 24.47 -8.20
C ILE A 125 -48.73 25.95 -7.89
#